data_AF-W9T333-F1
#
_entry.id   AF-W9T333-F1
#
_cell.length_a   1.000
_cell.length_b   1.000
_cell.length_c   1.000
_cell.angle_alpha   90.00
_cell.angle_beta   90.00
_cell.angle_gamma   90.00
#
_symmetry.space_group_name_H-M   'P 1'
#
loop_
_entity.id
_entity.type
_entity.pdbx_description
1 polymer ?
#
loop_
_entity_poly.entity_id
_entity_poly.type
_entity_poly.pdbx_seq_one_letter_code
_entity_poly.pdbx_strand_id
1 'polypeptide(L)'
;MVLVETEGSYTNQIVLDSLDVHVGQSYSVLVTANQNQADYYIVATPKLVDLNDTDYKDLVGVGVLHYSNSTTPVSGPLPDGPGPFDIEFSVNQAKSIRYKHLKLSCK
;
A
#
# COMPACT_ATOMS: atom_id res chain seq x y z
N MET A 1 5.62 -2.27 -4.81
CA MET A 1 6.16 -1.06 -4.14
C MET A 1 7.23 -1.46 -3.11
N VAL A 2 8.16 -0.58 -2.76
CA VAL A 2 9.24 -0.89 -1.79
C VAL A 2 9.07 -0.07 -0.52
N LEU A 3 8.91 -0.72 0.63
CA LEU A 3 8.85 -0.04 1.92
C LEU A 3 10.24 0.39 2.38
N VAL A 4 10.42 1.68 2.66
CA VAL A 4 11.72 2.25 3.06
C VAL A 4 11.74 2.84 4.45
N GLU A 5 10.58 3.21 4.99
CA GLU A 5 10.45 3.87 6.29
C GLU A 5 9.09 3.54 6.93
N THR A 6 9.10 3.45 8.26
CA THR A 6 7.90 3.40 9.09
C THR A 6 8.07 4.36 10.25
N GLU A 7 7.09 5.23 10.46
CA GLU A 7 6.99 6.12 11.62
C GLU A 7 8.27 6.93 11.90
N GLY A 8 8.92 7.47 10.86
CA GLY A 8 10.14 8.26 11.01
C GLY A 8 11.43 7.45 11.11
N SER A 9 11.37 6.12 10.99
CA SER A 9 12.53 5.24 11.08
C SER A 9 12.72 4.40 9.83
N TYR A 10 13.95 4.38 9.30
CA TYR A 10 14.29 3.56 8.15
C TYR A 10 14.14 2.07 8.43
N THR A 11 13.51 1.37 7.50
CA THR A 11 13.31 -0.09 7.57
C THR A 11 14.30 -0.81 6.68
N ASN A 12 14.39 -2.13 6.85
CA ASN A 12 14.91 -2.96 5.77
C ASN A 12 13.97 -2.85 4.56
N GLN A 13 14.56 -2.70 3.39
CA GLN A 13 13.80 -2.56 2.14
C GLN A 13 13.12 -3.88 1.83
N ILE A 14 11.78 -3.88 1.82
CA ILE A 14 10.96 -5.03 1.46
C ILE A 14 10.04 -4.65 0.32
N VAL A 15 9.87 -5.55 -0.63
CA VAL A 15 8.91 -5.38 -1.73
C VAL A 15 7.55 -5.87 -1.26
N LEU A 16 6.54 -5.03 -1.40
CA LEU A 16 5.16 -5.30 -1.04
C LEU A 16 4.25 -4.99 -2.23
N ASP A 17 3.19 -5.78 -2.38
CA ASP A 17 2.12 -5.50 -3.35
C ASP A 17 0.92 -4.80 -2.68
N SER A 18 0.73 -5.03 -1.38
CA SER A 18 -0.28 -4.36 -0.56
C SER A 18 0.29 -4.00 0.81
N LEU A 19 -0.21 -2.91 1.40
CA LEU A 19 0.23 -2.39 2.69
C LEU A 19 -1.00 -2.12 3.56
N ASP A 20 -1.04 -2.71 4.75
CA ASP A 20 -2.07 -2.39 5.73
C ASP A 20 -1.57 -1.24 6.59
N VAL A 21 -2.39 -0.19 6.67
CA VAL A 21 -2.06 0.99 7.48
C VAL A 21 -3.16 1.16 8.53
N HIS A 22 -2.78 1.07 9.79
CA HIS A 22 -3.69 1.34 10.90
C HIS A 22 -3.65 2.81 11.30
N VAL A 23 -4.68 3.25 12.02
CA VAL A 23 -4.79 4.62 12.50
C VAL A 23 -3.58 4.99 13.37
N GLY A 24 -2.93 6.11 13.04
CA GLY A 24 -1.74 6.60 13.73
C GLY A 24 -0.41 6.14 13.11
N GLN A 25 -0.43 5.17 12.18
CA GLN A 25 0.76 4.73 11.47
C GLN A 25 1.09 5.64 10.29
N SER A 26 2.35 5.67 9.88
CA SER A 26 2.82 6.37 8.69
C SER A 26 3.96 5.60 8.04
N TYR A 27 3.92 5.49 6.72
CA TYR A 27 4.87 4.70 5.93
C TYR A 27 5.36 5.49 4.73
N SER A 28 6.64 5.36 4.41
CA SER A 28 7.20 5.86 3.16
C SER A 28 7.49 4.67 2.24
N VAL A 29 6.93 4.72 1.03
CA VAL A 29 7.12 3.69 0.00
C VAL A 29 7.70 4.30 -1.28
N LEU A 30 8.57 3.54 -1.95
CA LEU A 30 9.04 3.84 -3.29
C LEU A 30 8.22 3.04 -4.30
N VAL A 31 7.66 3.75 -5.27
CA VAL A 31 6.93 3.15 -6.39
C VAL A 31 7.72 3.40 -7.66
N THR A 32 8.18 2.32 -8.28
CA THR A 32 8.86 2.40 -9.58
C THR A 32 7.83 2.36 -10.69
N ALA A 33 7.73 3.43 -11.48
CA ALA A 33 6.85 3.53 -12.63
C ALA A 33 7.44 2.80 -13.86
N ASN A 34 7.61 1.47 -13.77
CA ASN A 34 8.22 0.62 -14.80
C ASN A 34 7.20 -0.20 -15.61
N GLN A 35 5.91 0.08 -15.44
CA GLN A 35 4.85 -0.60 -16.20
C GLN A 35 4.66 0.09 -17.56
N ASN A 36 3.83 -0.53 -18.40
CA ASN A 36 3.46 0.05 -19.69
C ASN A 36 2.84 1.44 -19.50
N GLN A 37 2.94 2.28 -20.54
CA GLN A 37 2.39 3.62 -20.55
C GLN A 37 0.85 3.57 -20.55
N ALA A 38 0.27 3.64 -19.36
CA ALA A 38 -1.17 3.58 -19.11
C ALA A 38 -1.50 4.24 -17.76
N ASP A 39 -2.81 4.39 -17.49
CA ASP A 39 -3.32 4.84 -16.20
C ASP A 39 -3.64 3.62 -15.33
N TYR A 40 -3.28 3.69 -14.05
CA TYR A 40 -3.42 2.59 -13.10
C TYR A 40 -4.26 2.99 -11.90
N TYR A 41 -5.08 2.06 -11.39
CA TYR A 41 -5.80 2.27 -10.14
C TYR A 41 -4.86 2.20 -8.93
N ILE A 42 -5.09 3.11 -7.98
CA ILE A 42 -4.61 3.01 -6.60
C ILE A 42 -5.86 2.81 -5.74
N VAL A 43 -5.92 1.71 -4.99
CA VAL A 43 -7.11 1.35 -4.22
C VAL A 43 -6.77 1.28 -2.74
N ALA A 44 -7.62 1.89 -1.91
CA ALA A 44 -7.58 1.81 -0.46
C ALA A 44 -8.92 1.26 0.04
N THR A 45 -8.90 0.07 0.64
CA THR A 45 -10.06 -0.60 1.21
C THR A 45 -10.04 -0.54 2.73
N PRO A 46 -11.19 -0.34 3.40
CA PRO A 46 -11.27 -0.42 4.85
C PRO A 46 -11.09 -1.88 5.32
N LYS A 47 -10.48 -2.05 6.49
CA LYS A 47 -10.40 -3.34 7.20
C LYS A 47 -11.60 -3.51 8.13
N LEU A 48 -11.96 -4.78 8.37
CA LEU A 48 -13.04 -5.19 9.29
C LEU A 48 -14.43 -4.67 8.91
N VAL A 49 -14.63 -4.33 7.63
CA VAL A 49 -15.91 -3.87 7.08
C VAL A 49 -16.34 -4.84 5.99
N ASP A 50 -17.61 -5.25 6.01
CA ASP A 50 -18.19 -6.07 4.94
C ASP A 50 -18.58 -5.18 3.76
N LEU A 51 -17.79 -5.24 2.68
CA LEU A 51 -18.05 -4.49 1.45
C LEU A 51 -19.17 -5.08 0.60
N ASN A 52 -19.71 -6.26 0.96
CA ASN A 52 -20.91 -6.79 0.32
C ASN A 52 -22.17 -6.05 0.76
N ASP A 53 -22.14 -5.48 1.96
CA ASP A 53 -23.19 -4.60 2.47
C ASP A 53 -23.17 -3.28 1.70
N THR A 54 -24.34 -2.86 1.21
CA THR A 54 -24.49 -1.66 0.38
C THR A 54 -24.15 -0.38 1.10
N ASP A 55 -24.29 -0.35 2.43
CA ASP A 55 -24.08 0.86 3.23
C ASP A 55 -22.60 1.27 3.32
N TYR A 56 -21.68 0.34 3.01
CA TYR A 56 -20.24 0.55 3.19
C TYR A 56 -19.43 0.50 1.88
N LYS A 57 -20.07 0.28 0.74
CA LYS A 57 -19.39 0.23 -0.58
C LYS A 57 -18.68 1.53 -0.93
N ASP A 58 -19.23 2.66 -0.50
CA ASP A 58 -18.69 3.99 -0.77
C ASP A 58 -17.43 4.32 0.06
N LEU A 59 -17.03 3.44 1.00
CA LEU A 59 -15.81 3.60 1.79
C LEU A 59 -14.53 3.18 1.04
N VAL A 60 -14.66 2.57 -0.14
CA VAL A 60 -13.50 2.21 -0.97
C VAL A 60 -12.94 3.45 -1.64
N GLY A 61 -11.73 3.83 -1.25
CA GLY A 61 -11.00 4.94 -1.88
C GLY A 61 -10.34 4.47 -3.18
N VAL A 62 -10.66 5.13 -4.30
CA VAL A 62 -10.03 4.87 -5.60
C VAL A 62 -9.33 6.14 -6.10
N GLY A 63 -8.04 6.03 -6.37
CA GLY A 63 -7.21 7.03 -7.03
C GLY A 63 -6.71 6.52 -8.38
N VAL A 64 -6.20 7.44 -9.21
CA VAL A 64 -5.62 7.12 -10.51
C VAL A 64 -4.18 7.61 -10.57
N LEU A 65 -3.26 6.70 -10.86
CA LEU A 65 -1.88 6.99 -11.20
C LEU A 65 -1.76 7.16 -12.71
N HIS A 66 -1.70 8.42 -13.16
CA HIS A 66 -1.55 8.76 -14.57
C HIS A 66 -0.07 8.87 -14.95
N TYR A 67 0.36 8.06 -15.92
CA TYR A 67 1.69 8.22 -16.52
C TYR A 67 1.67 9.42 -17.44
N SER A 68 2.72 10.27 -17.42
CA SER A 68 2.74 11.52 -18.21
C SER A 68 2.52 11.35 -19.71
N ASN A 69 2.85 10.17 -20.23
CA ASN A 69 2.71 9.87 -21.65
C ASN A 69 1.41 9.10 -21.93
N SER A 70 0.66 8.67 -20.92
CA SER A 70 -0.55 7.85 -21.08
C SER A 70 -1.59 8.55 -21.95
N THR A 71 -2.10 7.82 -22.94
CA THR A 71 -3.15 8.30 -23.86
C THR A 71 -4.49 7.63 -23.61
N THR A 72 -4.53 6.63 -22.73
CA THR A 72 -5.71 5.82 -22.44
C THR A 72 -6.12 6.00 -20.99
N PRO A 73 -7.41 6.30 -20.71
CA PRO A 73 -7.89 6.35 -19.34
C PRO A 73 -7.82 4.96 -18.69
N VAL A 74 -7.86 4.94 -17.36
CA VAL A 74 -7.88 3.69 -16.60
C VAL A 74 -9.07 2.83 -17.00
N SER A 75 -8.85 1.52 -17.15
CA SER A 75 -9.85 0.56 -17.64
C SER A 75 -9.71 -0.78 -16.93
N GLY A 76 -10.81 -1.52 -16.81
CA GLY A 76 -10.88 -2.82 -16.16
C GLY A 76 -11.43 -2.77 -14.72
N PRO A 77 -11.58 -3.94 -14.08
CA PRO A 77 -12.01 -4.04 -12.69
C PRO A 77 -10.93 -3.48 -11.74
N LEU A 78 -11.34 -3.12 -10.53
CA LEU A 78 -10.39 -2.75 -9.48
C LEU A 78 -9.46 -3.94 -9.18
N PRO A 79 -8.17 -3.68 -8.90
CA PRO A 79 -7.24 -4.73 -8.50
C PRO A 79 -7.70 -5.40 -7.20
N ASP A 80 -7.51 -6.73 -7.13
CA ASP A 80 -7.76 -7.49 -5.92
C ASP A 80 -6.71 -7.15 -4.85
N GLY A 81 -7.18 -6.94 -3.63
CA GLY A 81 -6.35 -6.72 -2.44
C GLY A 81 -6.55 -7.81 -1.39
N PRO A 82 -5.80 -7.76 -0.28
CA PRO A 82 -6.04 -8.62 0.87
C PRO A 82 -7.48 -8.42 1.39
N GLY A 83 -8.12 -9.51 1.81
CA GLY A 83 -9.49 -9.47 2.29
C GLY A 83 -9.65 -8.56 3.52
N PRO A 84 -10.83 -7.91 3.71
CA PRO A 84 -11.05 -6.99 4.82
C PRO A 84 -10.91 -7.66 6.20
N PHE A 85 -11.09 -8.98 6.27
CA PHE A 85 -10.96 -9.79 7.48
C PHE A 85 -9.70 -10.68 7.49
N ASP A 86 -8.77 -10.49 6.55
CA ASP A 86 -7.50 -11.22 6.54
C ASP A 86 -6.53 -10.64 7.59
N ILE A 87 -6.70 -11.11 8.83
CA ILE A 87 -5.88 -10.73 9.99
C ILE A 87 -4.48 -11.35 9.87
N GLU A 88 -4.37 -12.54 9.26
CA GLU A 88 -3.09 -13.21 9.10
C GLU A 88 -2.15 -12.41 8.21
N PHE A 89 -2.66 -11.85 7.11
CA PHE A 89 -1.91 -10.92 6.26
C PHE A 89 -1.36 -9.73 7.06
N SER A 90 -2.19 -9.08 7.89
CA SER A 90 -1.76 -7.94 8.73
C SER A 90 -0.67 -8.34 9.72
N VAL A 91 -0.82 -9.49 10.38
CA VAL A 91 0.15 -9.99 11.36
C VAL A 91 1.47 -10.36 10.67
N ASN A 92 1.41 -11.00 9.51
CA ASN A 92 2.60 -11.39 8.75
C ASN A 92 3.33 -10.17 8.19
N GLN A 93 2.60 -9.14 7.77
CA GLN A 93 3.19 -7.86 7.38
C GLN A 93 3.87 -7.18 8.57
N ALA A 94 3.22 -7.07 9.73
CA ALA A 94 3.83 -6.47 10.92
C ALA A 94 5.12 -7.22 11.34
N LYS A 95 5.16 -8.55 11.17
CA LYS A 95 6.37 -9.36 11.43
C LYS A 95 7.47 -9.18 10.38
N SER A 96 7.13 -8.84 9.14
CA SER A 96 8.09 -8.68 8.05
C SER A 96 8.82 -7.33 8.12
N ILE A 97 8.15 -6.30 8.65
CA ILE A 97 8.72 -4.96 8.83
C ILE A 97 9.74 -4.99 9.97
N ARG A 98 11.00 -4.73 9.63
CA ARG A 98 12.12 -4.68 10.58
C ARG A 98 12.86 -3.36 10.47
N TYR A 99 13.04 -2.69 11.61
CA TYR A 99 13.83 -1.47 11.72
C TYR A 99 15.30 -1.73 11.40
N LYS A 100 15.93 -0.83 10.65
CA LYS A 100 17.39 -0.77 10.60
C LYS A 100 17.89 -0.05 11.85
N HIS A 101 18.54 -0.78 12.74
CA HIS A 101 19.32 -0.16 13.80
C HIS A 101 20.59 0.45 13.20
N LEU A 102 20.57 1.76 12.94
CA LEU A 102 21.80 2.51 12.67
C LEU A 102 22.51 2.77 14.01
N LYS A 103 23.65 2.10 14.23
CA LYS A 103 24.62 2.53 15.24
C LYS A 103 25.34 3.77 14.72
N LEU A 104 24.93 4.94 15.19
CA LEU A 104 25.70 6.16 15.03
C LEU A 104 26.88 6.09 16.02
N SER A 105 28.09 5.83 15.52
CA SER A 105 29.31 6.08 16.29
C SER A 105 29.74 7.51 16.02
N CYS A 106 29.57 8.38 17.01
CA CYS A 106 30.22 9.69 16.98
C CYS A 106 31.73 9.49 17.23
N LYS A 107 32.58 10.07 16.38
CA LYS A 107 34.01 10.24 16.65
C LYS A 107 34.25 11.60 17.28
#